data_AF-A0A438FT85-F1
#
_entry.id   AF-A0A438FT85-F1
#
_cell.length_a   1.000
_cell.length_b   1.000
_cell.length_c   1.000
_cell.angle_alpha   90.00
_cell.angle_beta   90.00
_cell.angle_gamma   90.00
#
_symmetry.space_group_name_H-M   'P 1'
#
loop_
_entity.id
_entity.type
_entity.pdbx_description
1 polymer ?
#
loop_
_entity_poly.entity_id
_entity_poly.type
_entity_poly.pdbx_seq_one_letter_code
_entity_poly.pdbx_strand_id
1 'polypeptide(L)'
;MEPFIQANENWSKGSRVIVTTRDQRVVPAVRASSAYPLEGLSNDDCLSLFAQHAFIHTRNFDNHPHLRAVGERIVKKCRGLPLAAKALGGMLRTQLNRNAWEEILASKIWELPKENNSILPALKLSYHHLPSHLSAALLTALYFQRTTNSMWMN
;
A
#
# COMPACT_ATOMS: atom_id res chain seq x y z
N MET A 1 1.63 27.30 -22.26
CA MET A 1 1.53 26.62 -20.95
C MET A 1 2.95 26.47 -20.41
N GLU A 2 3.25 27.14 -19.31
CA GLU A 2 4.58 27.12 -18.66
C GLU A 2 4.92 25.71 -18.16
N PRO A 3 6.20 25.27 -18.23
CA PRO A 3 6.60 23.96 -17.73
C PRO A 3 6.48 23.90 -16.20
N PHE A 4 5.87 22.82 -15.70
CA PHE A 4 5.62 22.58 -14.27
C PHE A 4 6.91 22.45 -13.44
N ILE A 5 8.03 22.14 -14.09
CA ILE A 5 9.37 22.10 -13.51
C ILE A 5 10.27 22.99 -14.37
N GLN A 6 10.80 24.06 -13.77
CA GLN A 6 11.82 24.91 -14.38
C GLN A 6 13.19 24.50 -13.83
N ALA A 7 14.16 24.33 -14.73
CA ALA A 7 15.55 24.11 -14.35
C ALA A 7 16.05 25.34 -13.58
N ASN A 8 16.68 25.13 -12.42
CA ASN A 8 17.31 26.21 -11.65
C ASN A 8 18.83 26.24 -11.92
N GLU A 9 19.47 27.36 -11.60
CA GLU A 9 20.89 27.63 -11.86
C GLU A 9 21.88 26.66 -11.18
N ASN A 10 21.42 25.87 -10.19
CA ASN A 10 22.20 24.86 -9.46
C ASN A 10 22.14 23.46 -10.08
N TRP A 11 21.45 23.28 -11.21
CA TRP A 11 21.31 21.96 -11.84
C TRP A 11 22.51 21.70 -12.74
N SER A 12 23.41 20.84 -12.30
CA SER A 12 24.58 20.45 -13.09
C SER A 12 24.19 19.55 -14.27
N LYS A 13 24.98 19.64 -15.35
CA LYS A 13 24.83 18.78 -16.53
C LYS A 13 24.90 17.31 -16.12
N GLY A 14 23.83 16.55 -16.39
CA GLY A 14 23.68 15.15 -16.00
C GLY A 14 22.67 14.89 -14.88
N SER A 15 22.17 15.95 -14.22
CA SER A 15 21.08 15.84 -13.24
C SER A 15 19.80 15.26 -13.86
N ARG A 16 19.09 14.41 -13.11
CA ARG A 16 17.82 13.81 -13.54
C ARG A 16 16.73 14.02 -12.49
N VAL A 17 15.52 14.26 -12.96
CA VAL A 17 14.32 14.38 -12.11
C VAL A 17 13.41 13.21 -12.39
N ILE A 18 12.90 12.60 -11.34
CA ILE A 18 11.84 11.60 -11.42
C ILE A 18 10.60 12.18 -10.77
N VAL A 19 9.52 12.26 -11.52
CA VAL A 19 8.21 12.70 -11.00
C VAL A 19 7.32 11.49 -10.83
N THR A 20 6.76 11.31 -9.65
CA THR A 20 5.73 10.31 -9.37
C THR A 20 4.38 11.01 -9.25
N THR A 21 3.36 10.49 -9.94
CA THR A 21 2.02 11.07 -9.95
C THR A 21 0.98 9.98 -10.10
N ARG A 22 -0.21 10.19 -9.52
CA ARG A 22 -1.40 9.35 -9.76
C ARG A 22 -2.29 9.92 -10.87
N ASP A 23 -2.02 11.14 -11.32
CA ASP A 23 -2.80 11.83 -12.35
C ASP A 23 -2.05 11.81 -13.68
N GLN A 24 -2.61 11.08 -14.66
CA GLN A 24 -2.01 10.96 -15.99
C GLN A 24 -1.96 12.29 -16.75
N ARG A 25 -2.80 13.27 -16.38
CA ARG A 25 -2.79 14.62 -16.99
C ARG A 25 -1.50 15.39 -16.68
N VAL A 26 -0.75 14.97 -15.66
CA VAL A 26 0.54 15.56 -15.31
C VAL A 26 1.63 15.16 -16.30
N VAL A 27 1.57 13.96 -16.90
CA VAL A 27 2.59 13.48 -17.85
C VAL A 27 2.91 14.48 -18.97
N PRO A 28 1.91 15.00 -19.73
CA PRO A 28 2.20 16.02 -20.74
C PRO A 28 2.65 17.36 -20.15
N ALA A 29 2.22 17.71 -18.92
CA ALA A 29 2.57 18.98 -18.28
C ALA A 29 4.04 19.08 -17.86
N VAL A 30 4.68 17.95 -17.49
CA VAL A 30 6.10 17.93 -17.11
C VAL A 30 7.03 17.71 -18.31
N ARG A 31 6.50 17.50 -19.53
CA ARG A 31 7.28 17.17 -20.73
C ARG A 31 8.30 16.05 -20.49
N ALA A 32 7.89 15.03 -19.73
CA ALA A 32 8.77 13.92 -19.38
C ALA A 32 9.26 13.20 -20.65
N SER A 33 10.55 12.87 -20.70
CA SER A 33 11.17 12.12 -21.80
C SER A 33 10.62 10.70 -21.92
N SER A 34 10.17 10.13 -20.80
CA SER A 34 9.52 8.82 -20.74
C SER A 34 8.53 8.78 -19.56
N ALA A 35 7.37 8.18 -19.78
CA ALA A 35 6.43 7.84 -18.70
C ALA A 35 6.51 6.34 -18.42
N TYR A 36 6.57 5.97 -17.15
CA TYR A 36 6.55 4.57 -16.71
C TYR A 36 5.29 4.31 -15.89
N PRO A 37 4.23 3.73 -16.49
CA PRO A 37 3.04 3.35 -15.74
C PRO A 37 3.40 2.21 -14.77
N LEU A 38 3.17 2.44 -13.48
CA LEU A 38 3.40 1.42 -12.45
C LEU A 38 2.24 0.43 -12.44
N GLU A 39 2.53 -0.83 -12.73
CA GLU A 39 1.61 -1.95 -12.58
C GLU A 39 1.64 -2.52 -11.15
N GLY A 40 0.64 -3.33 -10.82
CA GLY A 40 0.62 -4.10 -9.59
C GLY A 40 1.69 -5.20 -9.58
N LEU A 41 2.06 -5.65 -8.38
CA LEU A 41 2.95 -6.79 -8.21
C LEU A 41 2.32 -8.07 -8.74
N SER A 42 3.17 -8.99 -9.22
CA SER A 42 2.78 -10.38 -9.43
C SER A 42 2.26 -10.99 -8.12
N ASN A 43 1.47 -12.07 -8.21
CA ASN A 43 0.99 -12.76 -7.00
C ASN A 43 2.16 -13.31 -6.17
N ASP A 44 3.24 -13.76 -6.81
CA ASP A 44 4.41 -14.32 -6.12
C ASP A 44 5.21 -13.22 -5.40
N ASP A 45 5.46 -12.09 -6.06
CA ASP A 45 6.12 -10.94 -5.41
C ASP A 45 5.28 -10.38 -4.27
N CYS A 46 3.96 -10.35 -4.45
CA CYS A 46 3.00 -9.93 -3.43
C CYS A 46 3.01 -10.91 -2.24
N LEU A 47 3.12 -12.22 -2.50
CA LEU A 47 3.25 -13.26 -1.48
C LEU A 47 4.56 -13.12 -0.70
N SER A 48 5.68 -12.89 -1.38
CA SER A 48 6.98 -12.65 -0.73
C SER A 48 6.98 -11.36 0.10
N LEU A 49 6.38 -10.28 -0.40
CA LEU A 49 6.23 -9.03 0.36
C LEU A 49 5.35 -9.21 1.59
N PHE A 50 4.24 -9.93 1.44
CA PHE A 50 3.34 -10.27 2.54
C PHE A 50 4.07 -11.11 3.60
N ALA A 51 4.79 -12.17 3.20
CA ALA A 51 5.58 -13.02 4.08
C ALA A 51 6.66 -12.22 4.83
N GLN A 52 7.32 -11.29 4.16
CA GLN A 52 8.29 -10.36 4.77
C GLN A 52 7.71 -9.56 5.94
N HIS A 53 6.40 -9.27 5.91
CA HIS A 53 5.75 -8.48 6.94
C HIS A 53 5.02 -9.34 7.99
N ALA A 54 4.58 -10.56 7.62
CA ALA A 54 3.96 -11.52 8.52
C ALA A 54 4.97 -12.27 9.38
N PHE A 55 6.14 -12.59 8.82
CA PHE A 55 7.19 -13.35 9.50
C PHE A 55 8.40 -12.46 9.81
N ILE A 56 9.08 -12.77 10.91
CA ILE A 56 10.27 -12.05 11.32
C ILE A 56 11.48 -12.63 10.57
N HIS A 57 12.25 -11.78 9.89
CA HIS A 57 13.51 -12.12 9.21
C HIS A 57 13.42 -13.16 8.08
N THR A 58 12.25 -13.38 7.48
CA THR A 58 12.06 -14.26 6.31
C THR A 58 11.09 -13.64 5.31
N ARG A 59 11.19 -14.02 4.03
CA ARG A 59 10.30 -13.58 2.94
C ARG A 59 9.54 -14.76 2.31
N ASN A 60 9.49 -15.90 2.99
CA ASN A 60 8.89 -17.13 2.48
C ASN A 60 8.15 -17.91 3.60
N PHE A 61 7.58 -19.05 3.23
CA PHE A 61 6.78 -19.89 4.12
C PHE A 61 7.51 -21.16 4.54
N ASP A 62 8.83 -21.26 4.34
CA ASP A 62 9.58 -22.52 4.52
C ASP A 62 9.48 -23.05 5.97
N ASN A 63 9.49 -22.15 6.95
CA ASN A 63 9.32 -22.50 8.36
C ASN A 63 7.86 -22.70 8.78
N HIS A 64 6.90 -22.29 7.95
CA HIS A 64 5.47 -22.32 8.23
C HIS A 64 4.64 -22.76 7.01
N PRO A 65 4.91 -23.96 6.44
CA PRO A 65 4.30 -24.39 5.18
C PRO A 65 2.78 -24.54 5.28
N HIS A 66 2.25 -24.81 6.48
CA HIS A 66 0.81 -24.92 6.74
C HIS A 66 0.04 -23.60 6.54
N LEU A 67 0.72 -22.45 6.55
CA LEU A 67 0.12 -21.12 6.34
C LEU A 67 0.14 -20.68 4.87
N ARG A 68 0.97 -21.30 4.02
CA ARG A 68 1.20 -20.88 2.64
C ARG A 68 -0.09 -20.79 1.82
N ALA A 69 -0.90 -21.84 1.86
CA ALA A 69 -2.15 -21.91 1.09
C ALA A 69 -3.14 -20.80 1.47
N VAL A 70 -3.21 -20.43 2.77
CA VAL A 70 -4.07 -19.34 3.22
C VAL A 70 -3.46 -17.99 2.84
N GLY A 71 -2.14 -17.82 2.97
CA GLY A 71 -1.40 -16.64 2.52
C GLY A 71 -1.62 -16.33 1.04
N GLU A 72 -1.53 -17.35 0.17
CA GLU A 72 -1.79 -17.23 -1.27
C GLU A 72 -3.22 -16.74 -1.56
N ARG A 73 -4.22 -17.20 -0.80
CA ARG A 73 -5.61 -16.75 -0.94
C ARG A 73 -5.79 -15.31 -0.46
N ILE A 74 -5.09 -14.90 0.60
CA ILE A 74 -5.10 -13.51 1.09
C ILE A 74 -4.48 -12.57 0.06
N VAL A 75 -3.30 -12.88 -0.49
CA VAL A 75 -2.63 -11.98 -1.45
C VAL A 75 -3.38 -11.86 -2.78
N LYS A 76 -4.12 -12.89 -3.20
CA LYS A 76 -5.05 -12.78 -4.34
C LYS A 76 -6.12 -11.70 -4.10
N LYS A 77 -6.58 -11.50 -2.86
CA LYS A 77 -7.50 -10.40 -2.51
C LYS A 77 -6.81 -9.03 -2.53
N CYS A 78 -5.48 -8.96 -2.36
CA CYS A 78 -4.69 -7.73 -2.46
C CYS A 78 -4.54 -7.21 -3.90
N ARG A 79 -4.78 -8.05 -4.92
CA ARG A 79 -4.73 -7.67 -6.35
C ARG A 79 -3.43 -6.95 -6.76
N GLY A 80 -2.29 -7.47 -6.29
CA GLY A 80 -0.98 -6.93 -6.60
C GLY A 80 -0.63 -5.59 -5.92
N LEU A 81 -1.47 -5.05 -5.04
CA LEU A 81 -1.19 -3.77 -4.37
C LEU A 81 -0.19 -3.96 -3.22
N PRO A 82 1.03 -3.39 -3.29
CA PRO A 82 2.07 -3.60 -2.28
C PRO A 82 1.63 -3.16 -0.87
N LEU A 83 0.90 -2.04 -0.79
CA LEU A 83 0.44 -1.48 0.46
C LEU A 83 -0.59 -2.39 1.17
N ALA A 84 -1.46 -3.06 0.41
CA ALA A 84 -2.42 -4.02 0.96
C ALA A 84 -1.70 -5.24 1.56
N ALA A 85 -0.74 -5.81 0.81
CA ALA A 85 0.05 -6.94 1.25
C ALA A 85 0.86 -6.61 2.51
N LYS A 86 1.50 -5.45 2.54
CA LYS A 86 2.24 -4.95 3.71
C LYS A 86 1.33 -4.79 4.93
N ALA A 87 0.15 -4.18 4.76
CA ALA A 87 -0.77 -3.93 5.86
C ALA A 87 -1.32 -5.23 6.47
N LEU A 88 -1.75 -6.18 5.63
CA LEU A 88 -2.26 -7.47 6.11
C LEU A 88 -1.15 -8.36 6.68
N GLY A 89 0.04 -8.37 6.06
CA GLY A 89 1.19 -9.08 6.58
C GLY A 89 1.60 -8.53 7.94
N GLY A 90 1.68 -7.21 8.08
CA GLY A 90 1.99 -6.55 9.35
C GLY A 90 0.93 -6.80 10.43
N MET A 91 -0.35 -6.88 10.06
CA MET A 91 -1.44 -7.24 10.98
C MET A 91 -1.31 -8.69 11.47
N LEU A 92 -0.89 -9.61 10.60
CA LEU A 92 -0.63 -11.02 10.91
C LEU A 92 0.78 -11.26 11.46
N ARG A 93 1.52 -10.21 11.79
CA ARG A 93 2.89 -10.33 12.26
C ARG A 93 2.92 -11.22 13.51
N THR A 94 3.79 -12.24 13.48
CA THR A 94 3.94 -13.27 14.53
C THR A 94 2.71 -14.17 14.79
N GLN A 95 1.63 -14.04 14.03
CA GLN A 95 0.47 -14.93 14.15
C GLN A 95 0.72 -16.23 13.41
N LEU A 96 1.10 -17.29 14.14
CA LEU A 96 1.39 -18.61 13.55
C LEU A 96 0.17 -19.56 13.55
N ASN A 97 -0.93 -19.14 14.18
CA ASN A 97 -2.18 -19.88 14.18
C ASN A 97 -2.91 -19.68 12.84
N ARG A 98 -3.12 -20.80 12.13
CA ARG A 98 -3.84 -20.82 10.85
C ARG A 98 -5.26 -20.27 10.95
N ASN A 99 -5.96 -20.47 12.07
CA ASN A 99 -7.34 -20.01 12.23
C ASN A 99 -7.44 -18.48 12.14
N ALA A 100 -6.48 -17.75 12.71
CA ALA A 100 -6.44 -16.28 12.63
C ALA A 100 -6.34 -15.78 11.17
N TRP A 101 -5.61 -16.52 10.32
CA TRP A 101 -5.50 -16.20 8.90
C TRP A 101 -6.80 -16.51 8.14
N GLU A 102 -7.46 -17.61 8.48
CA GLU A 102 -8.73 -18.01 7.89
C GLU A 102 -9.87 -17.05 8.28
N GLU A 103 -9.87 -16.54 9.52
CA GLU A 103 -10.81 -15.50 9.98
C GLU A 103 -10.70 -14.21 9.15
N ILE A 104 -9.48 -13.75 8.91
CA ILE A 104 -9.24 -12.58 8.05
C ILE A 104 -9.77 -12.86 6.64
N LEU A 105 -9.49 -14.04 6.11
CA LEU A 105 -9.92 -14.41 4.77
C LEU A 105 -11.45 -14.48 4.64
N ALA A 106 -12.14 -14.91 5.70
CA ALA A 106 -13.59 -15.03 5.81
C ALA A 106 -14.30 -13.72 6.22
N SER A 107 -13.57 -12.64 6.49
CA SER A 107 -14.16 -11.40 6.97
C SER A 107 -15.17 -10.78 5.99
N LYS A 108 -16.33 -10.39 6.50
CA LYS A 108 -17.36 -9.64 5.75
C LYS A 108 -16.87 -8.28 5.25
N ILE A 109 -15.76 -7.75 5.77
CA ILE A 109 -15.17 -6.49 5.30
C ILE A 109 -14.79 -6.58 3.82
N TRP A 110 -14.48 -7.78 3.31
CA TRP A 110 -14.21 -8.01 1.88
C TRP A 110 -15.42 -7.79 0.97
N GLU A 111 -16.63 -7.86 1.52
CA GLU A 111 -17.91 -7.76 0.80
C GLU A 111 -18.49 -6.34 0.84
N LEU A 112 -17.88 -5.43 1.62
CA LEU A 112 -18.33 -4.05 1.70
C LEU A 112 -18.27 -3.37 0.31
N PRO A 113 -19.21 -2.46 0.01
CA PRO A 113 -19.24 -1.73 -1.25
C PRO A 113 -17.88 -1.10 -1.54
N LYS A 114 -17.32 -1.44 -2.71
CA LYS A 114 -16.05 -0.87 -3.15
C LYS A 114 -16.33 0.54 -3.62
N GLU A 115 -16.10 1.52 -2.76
CA GLU A 115 -15.98 2.92 -3.16
C GLU A 115 -14.72 3.07 -4.01
N ASN A 116 -14.79 2.67 -5.29
CA ASN A 116 -13.80 2.83 -6.36
C ASN A 116 -12.36 2.34 -6.12
N ASN A 117 -12.01 1.85 -4.93
CA ASN A 117 -10.66 1.46 -4.55
C ASN A 117 -10.61 0.03 -4.02
N SER A 118 -9.94 -0.84 -4.77
CA SER A 118 -9.79 -2.25 -4.43
C SER A 118 -8.96 -2.53 -3.17
N ILE A 119 -8.25 -1.52 -2.66
CA ILE A 119 -7.40 -1.63 -1.45
C ILE A 119 -8.16 -1.41 -0.14
N LEU A 120 -9.29 -0.72 -0.17
CA LEU A 120 -9.97 -0.27 1.05
C LEU A 120 -10.36 -1.41 2.01
N PRO A 121 -10.85 -2.58 1.55
CA PRO A 121 -11.16 -3.68 2.44
C PRO A 121 -9.94 -4.18 3.22
N ALA A 122 -8.78 -4.30 2.56
CA ALA A 122 -7.54 -4.74 3.20
C ALA A 122 -7.08 -3.74 4.27
N LEU A 123 -7.15 -2.44 3.98
CA LEU A 123 -6.77 -1.40 4.92
C LEU A 123 -7.74 -1.29 6.10
N LYS A 124 -9.06 -1.42 5.85
CA LYS A 124 -10.07 -1.45 6.91
C LYS A 124 -9.83 -2.63 7.85
N LEU A 125 -9.50 -3.81 7.31
CA LEU A 125 -9.13 -4.97 8.12
C LEU A 125 -7.94 -4.69 9.02
N SER A 126 -6.85 -4.17 8.45
CA SER A 126 -5.68 -3.78 9.24
C SER A 126 -6.01 -2.76 10.32
N TYR A 127 -6.84 -1.76 10.01
CA TYR A 127 -7.26 -0.74 10.97
C TYR A 127 -8.14 -1.30 12.10
N HIS A 128 -9.08 -2.20 11.80
CA HIS A 128 -9.94 -2.82 12.81
C HIS A 128 -9.19 -3.68 13.83
N HIS A 129 -8.05 -4.24 13.44
CA HIS A 129 -7.21 -5.08 14.31
C HIS A 129 -6.01 -4.30 14.89
N LEU A 130 -5.95 -2.98 14.68
CA LEU A 130 -4.93 -2.14 15.29
C LEU A 130 -5.26 -1.93 16.78
N PRO A 131 -4.26 -1.98 17.68
CA PRO A 131 -4.40 -1.53 19.06
C PRO A 131 -5.02 -0.12 19.14
N SER A 132 -5.90 0.10 20.13
CA SER A 132 -6.67 1.34 20.28
C SER A 132 -5.83 2.62 20.28
N HIS A 133 -4.68 2.60 20.94
CA HIS A 133 -3.75 3.75 20.99
C HIS A 133 -3.14 4.09 19.61
N LEU A 134 -2.85 3.08 18.78
CA LEU A 134 -2.35 3.29 17.42
C LEU A 134 -3.45 3.78 16.48
N SER A 135 -4.68 3.29 16.66
CA SER A 135 -5.85 3.77 15.94
C SER A 135 -6.12 5.26 16.21
N ALA A 136 -6.03 5.69 17.47
CA ALA A 136 -6.19 7.08 17.86
C ALA A 136 -5.10 7.99 17.24
N ALA A 137 -3.84 7.56 17.27
CA ALA A 137 -2.73 8.29 16.64
C ALA A 137 -2.90 8.44 15.11
N LEU A 138 -3.44 7.42 14.45
CA LEU A 138 -3.75 7.46 13.01
C LEU A 138 -4.84 8.50 12.71
N LEU A 139 -5.89 8.55 13.52
CA LEU A 139 -6.97 9.52 13.36
C LEU A 139 -6.50 10.96 13.60
N THR A 140 -5.69 11.22 14.63
CA THR A 140 -5.15 12.57 14.89
C THR A 140 -4.23 13.03 13.76
N ALA A 141 -3.39 12.14 13.22
CA ALA A 141 -2.55 12.44 12.06
C ALA A 141 -3.39 12.78 10.82
N LEU A 142 -4.44 11.98 10.52
CA LEU A 142 -5.34 12.23 9.40
C LEU A 142 -6.11 13.54 9.56
N TYR A 143 -6.55 13.85 10.77
CA TYR A 143 -7.21 15.12 11.09
C TYR A 143 -6.29 16.31 10.81
N PHE A 144 -5.03 16.24 11.29
CA PHE A 144 -4.03 17.29 11.08
C PHE A 144 -3.68 17.50 9.59
N GLN A 145 -3.62 16.42 8.82
CA GLN A 145 -3.31 16.51 7.38
C GLN A 145 -4.49 17.05 6.57
N ARG A 146 -5.72 16.85 7.04
CA ARG A 146 -6.92 17.45 6.44
C ARG A 146 -7.00 18.96 6.71
N THR A 147 -6.66 19.40 7.92
CA THR A 147 -6.71 20.83 8.30
C THR A 147 -5.60 21.67 7.66
N THR A 148 -4.41 21.09 7.50
CA THR A 148 -3.31 21.77 6.80
C THR A 148 -3.59 21.93 5.31
N ASN A 149 -4.15 20.92 4.62
CA ASN A 149 -4.54 21.05 3.22
C ASN A 149 -5.68 22.07 2.98
N SER A 150 -6.58 22.28 3.95
CA SER A 150 -7.61 23.33 3.86
C SER A 150 -7.07 24.74 4.11
N MET A 151 -5.88 24.89 4.70
CA MET A 151 -5.30 26.20 5.04
C MET A 151 -4.49 26.81 3.87
N TRP A 152 -4.18 26.02 2.83
CA TRP A 152 -3.48 26.46 1.61
C TRP A 152 -4.41 26.64 0.40
N MET A 153 -5.73 26.55 0.59
CA MET A 153 -6.74 26.70 -0.48
C MET A 153 -7.58 27.99 -0.37
N ASN A 154 -7.16 28.97 0.46
CA ASN A 154 -7.75 30.31 0.52
C ASN A 154 -6.70 31.38 0.22
#